data_AF-A0A7X1FDP5-F1
#
_entry.id   AF-A0A7X1FDP5-F1
#
_cell.length_a   1.000
_cell.length_b   1.000
_cell.length_c   1.000
_cell.angle_alpha   90.00
_cell.angle_beta   90.00
_cell.angle_gamma   90.00
#
_symmetry.space_group_name_H-M   'P 1'
#
loop_
_entity.id
_entity.type
_entity.pdbx_description
1 polymer ?
#
loop_
_entity_poly.entity_id
_entity_poly.type
_entity_poly.pdbx_seq_one_letter_code
_entity_poly.pdbx_strand_id
1 'polypeptide(L)' 'MPLKHSNQQLFENLESAALTLDWAAADILRIASGLVVAGKTDEAEDLMEICQNIRAEVELIQALADEQQSSGA' A
#
# COMPACT_ATOMS: atom_id res chain seq x y z
N MET A 1 -12.49 -25.02 -16.47
CA MET A 1 -11.69 -23.80 -16.72
C MET A 1 -11.02 -23.39 -15.41
N PRO A 2 -9.76 -23.79 -15.16
CA PRO A 2 -9.06 -23.45 -13.91
C PRO A 2 -8.44 -22.03 -13.90
N LEU A 3 -8.32 -21.37 -15.06
CA LEU A 3 -7.61 -20.09 -15.19
C LEU A 3 -8.36 -18.88 -14.59
N LYS A 4 -9.70 -18.82 -14.70
CA LYS A 4 -10.47 -17.68 -14.13
C LYS A 4 -10.45 -17.64 -12.60
N HIS A 5 -10.41 -18.80 -11.94
CA HIS A 5 -10.42 -18.89 -10.49
C HIS A 5 -9.07 -18.47 -9.86
N SER A 6 -7.96 -18.70 -10.57
CA SER A 6 -6.63 -18.27 -10.14
C SER A 6 -6.45 -16.75 -10.27
N ASN A 7 -6.99 -16.14 -11.31
CA ASN A 7 -6.89 -14.68 -11.52
C ASN A 7 -7.73 -13.91 -10.51
N GLN A 8 -8.91 -14.41 -10.14
CA GLN A 8 -9.74 -13.78 -9.11
C GLN A 8 -9.07 -13.84 -7.72
N GLN A 9 -8.51 -14.99 -7.34
CA GLN A 9 -7.79 -15.11 -6.07
C GLN A 9 -6.53 -14.23 -6.04
N LEU A 10 -5.83 -14.09 -7.17
CA LEU A 10 -4.68 -13.19 -7.28
C LEU A 10 -5.11 -11.72 -7.13
N PHE A 11 -6.21 -11.31 -7.76
CA PHE A 11 -6.79 -9.97 -7.60
C PHE A 11 -7.11 -9.66 -6.14
N GLU A 12 -7.87 -10.55 -5.47
CA GLU A 12 -8.25 -10.39 -4.06
C GLU A 12 -7.03 -10.30 -3.13
N ASN A 13 -5.99 -11.08 -3.40
CA ASN A 13 -4.74 -11.02 -2.63
C ASN A 13 -4.00 -9.69 -2.82
N LEU A 14 -3.94 -9.16 -4.05
CA LEU A 14 -3.30 -7.88 -4.34
C LEU A 14 -4.06 -6.72 -3.69
N GLU A 15 -5.38 -6.71 -3.79
CA GLU A 15 -6.23 -5.71 -3.12
C GLU A 15 -6.05 -5.75 -1.60
N SER A 16 -6.02 -6.95 -1.00
CA SER A 16 -5.78 -7.10 0.44
C SER A 16 -4.38 -6.64 0.86
N ALA A 17 -3.37 -6.85 0.02
CA ALA A 17 -2.01 -6.40 0.28
C ALA A 17 -1.91 -4.86 0.23
N ALA A 18 -2.53 -4.24 -0.78
CA ALA A 18 -2.62 -2.79 -0.90
C ALA A 18 -3.30 -2.16 0.32
N LEU A 19 -4.45 -2.73 0.74
CA LEU A 19 -5.17 -2.25 1.93
C LEU A 19 -4.31 -2.36 3.21
N THR A 20 -3.56 -3.45 3.36
CA THR A 20 -2.66 -3.63 4.51
C THR A 20 -1.57 -2.57 4.55
N LEU A 21 -1.00 -2.23 3.40
CA LEU A 21 0.01 -1.18 3.26
C LEU A 21 -0.56 0.21 3.55
N ASP A 22 -1.80 0.50 3.13
CA ASP A 22 -2.48 1.76 3.45
C ASP A 22 -2.69 1.94 4.95
N TRP A 23 -3.11 0.88 5.65
CA TRP A 23 -3.24 0.93 7.11
C TRP A 23 -1.89 1.14 7.80
N ALA A 24 -0.84 0.47 7.32
CA ALA A 24 0.51 0.65 7.85
C ALA A 24 1.01 2.09 7.62
N ALA A 25 0.77 2.67 6.45
CA ALA A 25 1.12 4.07 6.15
C ALA A 25 0.37 5.05 7.05
N ALA A 26 -0.92 4.82 7.32
CA ALA A 26 -1.70 5.64 8.23
C ALA A 26 -1.16 5.62 9.67
N ASP A 27 -0.73 4.45 10.15
CA ASP A 27 -0.09 4.33 11.47
C ASP A 27 1.26 5.04 11.53
N ILE A 28 2.07 4.93 10.48
CA ILE A 28 3.36 5.62 10.40
C ILE A 28 3.15 7.15 10.38
N LEU A 29 2.20 7.66 9.61
CA LEU A 29 1.84 9.08 9.59
C LEU A 29 1.40 9.61 10.96
N ARG A 30 0.64 8.80 11.71
CA ARG A 30 0.23 9.14 13.07
C ARG A 30 1.45 9.25 14.00
N ILE A 31 2.42 8.35 13.87
CA ILE A 31 3.67 8.40 14.64
C ILE A 31 4.49 9.63 14.24
N ALA A 32 4.68 9.86 12.93
CA ALA A 32 5.40 11.02 12.41
C ALA A 32 4.81 12.34 12.91
N SER A 33 3.48 12.46 12.93
CA SER A 33 2.79 13.62 13.50
C SER A 33 3.12 13.84 14.99
N GLY A 34 3.23 12.77 15.76
CA GLY A 34 3.66 12.83 17.17
C GLY A 34 5.12 13.28 17.33
N LEU A 35 6.00 12.88 16.42
CA LEU A 35 7.41 13.30 16.41
C LEU A 35 7.56 14.79 16.08
N VAL A 36 6.78 15.32 15.12
CA VAL A 36 6.74 16.76 14.81
C VAL A 36 6.36 17.56 16.05
N VAL A 37 5.32 17.15 16.77
CA VAL A 37 4.88 17.82 18.01
C VAL A 37 5.96 17.77 19.10
N ALA A 38 6.75 16.69 19.14
CA ALA A 38 7.87 16.53 20.06
C ALA A 38 9.15 17.29 19.65
N GLY A 39 9.14 17.99 18.50
CA GLY A 39 10.31 18.69 17.97
C GLY A 39 11.36 17.77 17.32
N LYS A 40 11.00 16.52 17.03
CA LYS A 40 11.80 15.50 16.37
C LYS A 40 11.54 15.50 14.86
N THR A 41 11.88 16.62 14.22
CA THR A 41 11.53 16.86 12.82
C THR A 41 12.26 15.91 11.87
N ASP A 42 13.55 15.66 12.11
CA ASP A 42 14.36 14.77 11.27
C ASP A 42 13.79 13.35 11.27
N GLU A 43 13.46 12.80 12.44
CA GLU A 43 12.84 11.47 12.53
C GLU A 43 11.41 11.44 11.93
N ALA A 44 10.69 12.56 11.96
CA ALA A 44 9.41 12.67 11.30
C ALA A 44 9.54 12.68 9.76
N GLU A 45 10.57 13.37 9.23
CA GLU A 45 10.88 13.40 7.80
C GLU A 45 11.26 12.02 7.27
N ASP A 46 12.09 11.27 8.01
CA ASP A 46 12.43 9.88 7.67
C ASP A 46 11.17 9.00 7.56
N LEU A 47 10.23 9.14 8.50
CA LEU A 47 8.96 8.40 8.46
C LEU A 47 8.06 8.84 7.31
N MET A 48 8.07 10.12 6.94
CA MET A 48 7.32 10.61 5.77
C MET A 48 7.89 10.05 4.46
N GLU A 49 9.21 9.92 4.33
CA GLU A 49 9.84 9.28 3.17
C GLU A 49 9.42 7.81 3.05
N ILE A 50 9.38 7.09 4.17
CA ILE A 50 8.88 5.70 4.20
C ILE A 50 7.41 5.65 3.73
N CYS A 51 6.55 6.56 4.18
CA CYS A 51 5.16 6.63 3.71
C CYS A 51 5.05 6.90 2.20
N GLN A 52 5.93 7.72 1.62
CA GLN A 52 5.95 7.97 0.18
C GLN A 52 6.31 6.70 -0.59
N ASN A 53 7.29 5.94 -0.11
CA ASN A 53 7.67 4.66 -0.72
C ASN A 53 6.53 3.64 -0.61
N ILE A 54 5.87 3.53 0.55
CA ILE A 54 4.72 2.64 0.72
C ILE A 54 3.61 2.99 -0.27
N ARG A 55 3.33 4.28 -0.47
CA ARG A 55 2.30 4.70 -1.42
C ARG A 55 2.65 4.34 -2.87
N ALA A 56 3.91 4.47 -3.27
CA ALA A 56 4.36 4.04 -4.60
C ALA A 56 4.16 2.52 -4.80
N GLU A 57 4.43 1.71 -3.78
CA GLU A 57 4.19 0.26 -3.82
C GLU A 57 2.70 -0.08 -3.86
N VAL A 58 1.85 0.65 -3.13
CA VAL A 58 0.39 0.50 -3.19
C VAL A 58 -0.13 0.81 -4.61
N GLU A 59 0.32 1.89 -5.21
CA GLU A 59 -0.04 2.27 -6.59
C GLU A 59 0.37 1.18 -7.59
N LEU A 60 1.56 0.58 -7.42
CA LEU A 60 2.03 -0.55 -8.24
C LEU A 60 1.14 -1.80 -8.06
N ILE A 61 0.82 -2.16 -6.82
CA ILE A 61 -0.01 -3.33 -6.50
C ILE A 61 -1.42 -3.16 -7.08
N GLN A 62 -1.99 -1.96 -7.00
CA GLN A 62 -3.29 -1.64 -7.59
C GLN A 62 -3.25 -1.75 -9.12
N ALA A 63 -2.22 -1.23 -9.77
CA ALA A 63 -2.04 -1.37 -11.22
C ALA A 63 -1.96 -2.86 -11.64
N LEU A 64 -1.23 -3.68 -10.88
CA LEU A 64 -1.15 -5.12 -11.11
C LEU A 64 -2.51 -5.81 -10.91
N ALA A 65 -3.29 -5.39 -9.92
CA ALA A 65 -4.63 -5.92 -9.68
C ALA A 65 -5.56 -5.60 -10.87
N ASP A 66 -5.54 -4.37 -11.37
CA ASP A 66 -6.32 -3.94 -12.53
C ASP A 66 -5.97 -4.72 -13.81
N GLU A 67 -4.69 -5.04 -14.01
CA GLU A 67 -4.23 -5.91 -15.10
C GLU A 67 -4.81 -7.34 -14.99
N GLN A 68 -4.89 -7.90 -13.78
CA GLN A 68 -5.50 -9.22 -13.58
C GLN A 68 -7.01 -9.22 -13.80
N GLN A 69 -7.69 -8.14 -13.41
CA GLN A 69 -9.13 -7.99 -13.64
C GLN A 69 -9.43 -7.87 -15.15
N SER A 70 -8.63 -7.12 -15.90
CA SER A 70 -8.80 -6.94 -17.34
C SER A 70 -8.41 -8.17 -18.18
N SER A 71 -7.40 -8.94 -17.74
CA SER A 71 -6.99 -10.19 -18.44
C SER A 71 -7.95 -11.37 -18.22
N GLY A 72 -8.92 -11.25 -17.31
CA GLY A 72 -9.91 -12.28 -17.00
C GLY A 72 -11.29 -12.13 -17.69
N ALA A 73 -11.52 -11.02 -18.40
CA ALA A 73 -12.76 -10.74 -19.14
C ALA A 73 -12.83 -11.55 -20.44
#